data_AF-A0A1W6N1Y9-F1
#
_entry.id   AF-A0A1W6N1Y9-F1
#
_cell.length_a   1.000
_cell.length_b   1.000
_cell.length_c   1.000
_cell.angle_alpha   90.00
_cell.angle_beta   90.00
_cell.angle_gamma   90.00
#
_symmetry.space_group_name_H-M   'P 1'
#
loop_
_entity.id
_entity.type
_entity.pdbx_description
1 polymer ?
#
loop_
_entity_poly.entity_id
_entity_poly.type
_entity_poly.pdbx_seq_one_letter_code
_entity_poly.pdbx_strand_id
1 'polypeptide(L)'
;MVVCLAFSTLLCGCAGQPARDFVREAQIDPRYGVRPSPRVIAEGEEVPEGGGHYQLGKPYQIAGKTYYPSEKPYKATGLVSWYGSDFHGRLTANGEVFDRNAASAAHPTMPLPSYARLTNTQNGYSMIVRVNDRGPYHGHRVMDVSQRVAEELDFHRVGTARVKVEWIGRADINGGDKAMLLASVRTDGSPASLPPHGGPLTQFAERARESVVAAVEQGEDHLRSVVDRQPEASAAAPEEDEAPTPPRRPGAAQAAEGVPVNAPLPPTRPFALGRAPTKASHHTKLAQR
;
A
#
# COMPACT_ATOMS: atom_id res chain seq x y z
N MET A 1 22.72 -13.41 -78.05
CA MET A 1 22.50 -12.44 -76.96
C MET A 1 21.48 -13.04 -76.01
N VAL A 2 21.94 -13.49 -74.85
CA VAL A 2 21.12 -14.06 -73.77
C VAL A 2 20.70 -12.88 -72.88
N VAL A 3 19.40 -12.64 -72.73
CA VAL A 3 18.87 -11.61 -71.82
C VAL A 3 18.43 -12.32 -70.54
N CYS A 4 19.25 -12.21 -69.50
CA CYS A 4 18.93 -12.62 -68.14
C CYS A 4 17.91 -11.63 -67.55
N LEU A 5 16.68 -12.10 -67.31
CA LEU A 5 15.69 -11.38 -66.50
C LEU A 5 15.95 -11.72 -65.02
N ALA A 6 16.49 -10.73 -64.29
CA ALA A 6 16.68 -10.81 -62.85
C ALA A 6 15.35 -10.63 -62.11
N PHE A 7 14.96 -11.65 -61.35
CA PHE A 7 13.87 -11.58 -60.36
C PHE A 7 14.34 -10.78 -59.13
N SER A 8 13.80 -9.58 -58.92
CA SER A 8 13.96 -8.81 -57.68
C SER A 8 12.84 -9.16 -56.71
N THR A 9 13.16 -9.93 -55.66
CA THR A 9 12.29 -10.16 -54.51
C THR A 9 12.37 -8.98 -53.55
N LEU A 10 11.32 -8.15 -53.49
CA LEU A 10 11.15 -7.15 -52.44
C LEU A 10 10.73 -7.83 -51.14
N LEU A 11 11.66 -7.95 -50.18
CA LEU A 11 11.35 -8.26 -48.79
C LEU A 11 10.89 -6.97 -48.10
N CYS A 12 9.57 -6.84 -47.91
CA CYS A 12 8.99 -5.78 -47.08
C CYS A 12 9.25 -6.11 -45.61
N GLY A 13 10.29 -5.50 -45.03
CA GLY A 13 10.58 -5.59 -43.60
C GLY A 13 9.51 -4.83 -42.79
N CYS A 14 8.84 -5.55 -41.90
CA CYS A 14 7.98 -4.96 -40.87
C CYS A 14 8.83 -4.16 -39.89
N ALA A 15 8.90 -2.84 -40.05
CA ALA A 15 9.39 -1.94 -39.01
C ALA A 15 8.29 -1.81 -37.93
N GLY A 16 8.33 -2.69 -36.94
CA GLY A 16 7.56 -2.51 -35.70
C GLY A 16 8.04 -1.23 -35.03
N GLN A 17 7.19 -0.20 -34.99
CA GLN A 17 7.47 0.98 -34.18
C GLN A 17 7.54 0.51 -32.72
N PRO A 18 8.61 0.84 -31.96
CA PRO A 18 8.58 0.62 -30.53
C PRO A 18 7.38 1.38 -29.99
N ALA A 19 6.50 0.69 -29.28
CA ALA A 19 5.41 1.31 -28.55
C ALA A 19 6.03 2.41 -27.70
N ARG A 20 5.76 3.67 -28.05
CA ARG A 20 6.06 4.77 -27.17
C ARG A 20 5.13 4.60 -26.00
N ASP A 21 5.64 4.01 -24.93
CA ASP A 21 4.98 4.00 -23.64
C ASP A 21 4.66 5.45 -23.30
N PHE A 22 3.40 5.83 -23.48
CA PHE A 22 2.91 7.12 -23.03
C PHE A 22 3.02 7.09 -21.51
N VAL A 23 4.11 7.65 -20.98
CA VAL A 23 4.29 7.87 -19.55
C VAL A 23 3.11 8.73 -19.10
N ARG A 24 2.11 8.12 -18.48
CA ARG A 24 0.97 8.84 -17.91
C ARG A 24 1.50 9.79 -16.85
N GLU A 25 1.40 11.08 -17.11
CA GLU A 25 1.82 12.09 -16.14
C GLU A 25 0.96 11.97 -14.89
N ALA A 26 1.58 12.04 -13.71
CA ALA A 26 0.84 11.99 -12.46
C ALA A 26 -0.15 13.16 -12.45
N GLN A 27 -1.44 12.87 -12.39
CA GLN A 27 -2.46 13.92 -12.46
C GLN A 27 -2.66 14.50 -11.06
N ILE A 28 -1.92 15.55 -10.73
CA ILE A 28 -2.25 16.40 -9.59
C ILE A 28 -3.33 17.39 -10.04
N ASP A 29 -4.39 17.53 -9.24
CA ASP A 29 -5.47 18.47 -9.55
C ASP A 29 -4.92 19.91 -9.67
N PRO A 30 -5.14 20.61 -10.80
CA PRO A 30 -4.66 21.97 -11.02
C PRO A 30 -5.02 22.96 -9.91
N ARG A 31 -6.09 22.71 -9.15
CA ARG A 31 -6.51 23.57 -8.03
C ARG A 31 -5.46 23.73 -6.94
N TYR A 32 -4.50 22.79 -6.85
CA TYR A 32 -3.41 22.86 -5.89
C TYR A 32 -2.24 23.72 -6.36
N GLY A 33 -2.21 24.11 -7.65
CA GLY A 33 -1.19 24.99 -8.21
C GLY A 33 0.23 24.42 -8.20
N VAL A 34 0.38 23.10 -7.96
CA VAL A 34 1.68 22.42 -7.94
C VAL A 34 1.78 21.46 -9.11
N ARG A 35 2.94 21.45 -9.77
CA ARG A 35 3.26 20.48 -10.81
C ARG A 35 3.78 19.20 -10.16
N PRO A 36 3.56 18.02 -10.76
CA PRO A 36 4.24 16.81 -10.33
C PRO A 36 5.76 16.99 -10.43
N SER A 37 6.48 16.48 -9.45
CA SER A 37 7.93 16.41 -9.46
C SER A 37 8.44 15.50 -10.59
N PRO A 38 9.67 15.68 -11.09
CA PRO A 38 10.23 14.82 -12.11
C PRO A 38 10.32 13.37 -11.63
N ARG A 39 10.09 12.43 -12.55
CA ARG A 39 10.38 11.01 -12.35
C ARG A 39 11.85 10.78 -12.66
N VAL A 40 12.58 10.25 -11.70
CA VAL A 40 14.03 9.99 -11.78
C VAL A 40 14.37 8.50 -11.76
N ILE A 41 13.42 7.65 -11.33
CA ILE A 41 13.54 6.18 -11.36
C ILE A 41 12.33 5.58 -12.09
N ALA A 42 12.55 4.57 -12.93
CA ALA A 42 11.50 3.86 -13.65
C ALA A 42 10.82 2.78 -12.78
N GLU A 43 9.67 2.27 -13.21
CA GLU A 43 9.04 1.14 -12.51
C GLU A 43 9.93 -0.12 -12.65
N GLY A 44 10.19 -0.80 -11.53
CA GLY A 44 11.02 -2.01 -11.49
C GLY A 44 12.52 -1.77 -11.28
N GLU A 45 12.97 -0.51 -11.33
CA GLU A 45 14.32 -0.13 -10.93
C GLU A 45 14.42 0.00 -9.40
N GLU A 46 15.62 -0.21 -8.87
CA GLU A 46 15.87 -0.05 -7.44
C GLU A 46 15.81 1.44 -7.05
N VAL A 47 14.96 1.75 -6.08
CA VAL A 47 14.82 3.12 -5.57
C VAL A 47 15.86 3.34 -4.46
N PRO A 48 16.73 4.37 -4.58
CA PRO A 48 17.70 4.68 -3.54
C PRO A 48 17.01 5.10 -2.24
N GLU A 49 17.56 4.66 -1.10
CA GLU A 49 17.11 5.11 0.21
C GLU A 49 17.75 6.45 0.58
N GLY A 50 16.95 7.36 1.17
CA GLY A 50 17.44 8.68 1.59
C GLY A 50 17.79 9.60 0.43
N GLY A 51 18.84 10.41 0.61
CA GLY A 51 19.34 11.36 -0.41
C GLY A 51 18.58 12.69 -0.47
N GLY A 52 17.57 12.88 0.37
CA GLY A 52 16.87 14.15 0.54
C GLY A 52 17.57 15.12 1.48
N HIS A 53 16.92 16.24 1.76
CA HIS A 53 17.34 17.24 2.75
C HIS A 53 16.36 17.31 3.92
N TYR A 54 16.85 17.77 5.07
CA TYR A 54 15.95 18.08 6.18
C TYR A 54 15.15 19.35 5.85
N GLN A 55 13.83 19.30 6.09
CA GLN A 55 12.92 20.40 5.83
C GLN A 55 11.81 20.48 6.88
N LEU A 56 11.84 21.52 7.71
CA LEU A 56 10.65 22.01 8.39
C LEU A 56 9.79 22.80 7.40
N GLY A 57 10.39 23.81 6.77
CA GLY A 57 9.75 24.68 5.79
C GLY A 57 9.04 25.88 6.42
N LYS A 58 8.83 26.93 5.62
CA LYS A 58 8.03 28.10 6.00
C LYS A 58 6.53 27.77 5.92
N PRO A 59 5.65 28.53 6.59
CA PRO A 59 4.23 28.44 6.35
C PRO A 59 3.92 28.61 4.86
N TYR A 60 2.99 27.82 4.34
CA TYR A 60 2.64 27.78 2.92
C TYR A 60 1.14 27.61 2.73
N GLN A 61 0.62 28.03 1.57
CA GLN A 61 -0.81 27.99 1.28
C GLN A 61 -1.09 27.07 0.10
N ILE A 62 -2.09 26.20 0.25
CA ILE A 62 -2.59 25.33 -0.84
C ILE A 62 -4.12 25.43 -0.85
N ALA A 63 -4.69 25.72 -2.02
CA ALA A 63 -6.14 25.86 -2.22
C ALA A 63 -6.83 26.75 -1.17
N GLY A 64 -6.20 27.89 -0.81
CA GLY A 64 -6.73 28.85 0.17
C GLY A 64 -6.45 28.51 1.63
N LYS A 65 -5.99 27.29 1.96
CA LYS A 65 -5.66 26.88 3.34
C LYS A 65 -4.18 27.05 3.63
N THR A 66 -3.87 27.73 4.73
CA THR A 66 -2.49 27.91 5.22
C THR A 66 -2.08 26.75 6.13
N TYR A 67 -0.90 26.20 5.89
CA TYR A 67 -0.27 25.14 6.66
C TYR A 67 0.97 25.69 7.37
N TYR A 68 1.14 25.29 8.63
CA TYR A 68 2.25 25.74 9.48
C TYR A 68 3.07 24.51 9.90
N PRO A 69 4.14 24.17 9.16
CA PRO A 69 5.05 23.13 9.60
C PRO A 69 5.62 23.42 10.98
N SER A 70 5.70 22.39 11.84
CA SER A 70 6.21 22.54 13.21
C SER A 70 6.79 21.21 13.72
N GLU A 71 7.78 21.28 14.61
CA GLU A 71 8.33 20.12 15.32
C GLU A 71 7.61 19.82 16.64
N LYS A 72 6.40 20.37 16.81
CA LYS A 72 5.59 20.09 18.00
C LYS A 72 5.14 18.63 17.96
N PRO A 73 5.03 17.95 19.13
CA PRO A 73 4.41 16.64 19.21
C PRO A 73 3.06 16.65 18.49
N TYR A 74 2.88 15.74 17.55
CA TYR A 74 1.66 15.60 16.78
C TYR A 74 0.96 14.31 17.16
N LYS A 75 -0.33 14.41 17.49
CA LYS A 75 -1.21 13.28 17.73
C LYS A 75 -2.60 13.62 17.24
N ALA A 76 -3.11 12.87 16.28
CA ALA A 76 -4.44 13.08 15.73
C ALA A 76 -5.07 11.75 15.31
N THR A 77 -6.40 11.74 15.20
CA THR A 77 -7.14 10.66 14.55
C THR A 77 -7.87 11.22 13.34
N GLY A 78 -7.76 10.57 12.20
CA GLY A 78 -8.37 11.05 10.96
C GLY A 78 -8.32 10.03 9.84
N LEU A 79 -8.72 10.45 8.63
CA LEU A 79 -8.68 9.60 7.46
C LEU A 79 -7.28 9.59 6.84
N VAL A 80 -6.82 8.40 6.45
CA VAL A 80 -5.63 8.19 5.62
C VAL A 80 -6.06 7.67 4.25
N SER A 81 -5.33 8.03 3.20
CA SER A 81 -5.39 7.35 1.90
C SER A 81 -4.00 6.92 1.44
N TRP A 82 -3.88 6.35 0.25
CA TRP A 82 -2.58 5.93 -0.27
C TRP A 82 -2.36 6.37 -1.72
N TYR A 83 -1.10 6.55 -2.10
CA TYR A 83 -0.70 6.88 -3.48
C TYR A 83 0.16 5.74 -4.06
N GLY A 84 -0.06 5.48 -5.36
CA GLY A 84 0.46 4.32 -6.08
C GLY A 84 1.48 4.65 -7.17
N SER A 85 1.48 3.85 -8.23
CA SER A 85 2.45 3.87 -9.35
C SER A 85 2.65 5.22 -10.04
N ASP A 86 1.62 6.07 -10.09
CA ASP A 86 1.69 7.39 -10.75
C ASP A 86 2.80 8.27 -10.15
N PHE A 87 3.08 8.09 -8.85
CA PHE A 87 4.09 8.84 -8.12
C PHE A 87 5.43 8.11 -7.99
N HIS A 88 5.46 6.78 -8.18
CA HIS A 88 6.67 5.98 -7.99
C HIS A 88 7.86 6.56 -8.75
N GLY A 89 9.04 6.52 -8.16
CA GLY A 89 10.27 7.01 -8.77
C GLY A 89 10.34 8.53 -8.96
N ARG A 90 9.36 9.31 -8.47
CA ARG A 90 9.41 10.78 -8.47
C ARG A 90 10.01 11.32 -7.18
N LEU A 91 10.53 12.54 -7.25
CA LEU A 91 11.05 13.24 -6.06
C LEU A 91 9.91 13.64 -5.11
N THR A 92 10.08 13.42 -3.81
CA THR A 92 9.21 13.93 -2.75
C THR A 92 9.54 15.39 -2.43
N ALA A 93 8.75 16.02 -1.57
CA ALA A 93 8.99 17.38 -1.12
C ALA A 93 10.35 17.62 -0.46
N ASN A 94 10.96 16.59 0.14
CA ASN A 94 12.29 16.68 0.74
C ASN A 94 13.41 16.18 -0.18
N GLY A 95 13.11 15.81 -1.43
CA GLY A 95 14.10 15.37 -2.42
C GLY A 95 14.46 13.89 -2.39
N GLU A 96 13.86 13.09 -1.51
CA GLU A 96 13.96 11.63 -1.61
C GLU A 96 13.18 11.12 -2.82
N VAL A 97 13.50 9.90 -3.28
CA VAL A 97 12.72 9.25 -4.34
C VAL A 97 11.58 8.44 -3.72
N PHE A 98 10.35 8.68 -4.17
CA PHE A 98 9.20 7.93 -3.66
C PHE A 98 9.20 6.48 -4.17
N ASP A 99 9.21 5.54 -3.23
CA ASP A 99 8.98 4.12 -3.48
C ASP A 99 7.60 3.68 -2.96
N ARG A 100 6.74 3.16 -3.85
CA ARG A 100 5.41 2.63 -3.49
C ARG A 100 5.49 1.39 -2.59
N ASN A 101 6.63 0.70 -2.63
CA ASN A 101 6.91 -0.52 -1.88
C ASN A 101 7.62 -0.24 -0.54
N ALA A 102 8.01 1.00 -0.25
CA ALA A 102 8.61 1.39 1.03
C ALA A 102 7.53 1.78 2.06
N ALA A 103 7.87 1.77 3.34
CA ALA A 103 6.99 2.23 4.41
C ALA A 103 7.03 3.76 4.57
N SER A 104 6.51 4.50 3.58
CA SER A 104 6.59 5.96 3.53
C SER A 104 5.22 6.66 3.56
N ALA A 105 5.23 7.96 3.88
CA ALA A 105 4.04 8.78 4.03
C ALA A 105 4.28 10.28 3.73
N ALA A 106 3.18 10.96 3.41
CA ALA A 106 3.10 12.40 3.23
C ALA A 106 2.30 13.03 4.38
N HIS A 107 2.84 14.09 5.00
CA HIS A 107 2.12 14.86 6.02
C HIS A 107 2.22 16.38 5.77
N PRO A 108 1.16 17.17 6.03
CA PRO A 108 1.18 18.59 5.68
C PRO A 108 2.14 19.44 6.52
N THR A 109 2.38 19.08 7.78
CA THR A 109 3.07 19.96 8.74
C THR A 109 4.18 19.31 9.56
N MET A 110 4.48 18.03 9.38
CA MET A 110 5.57 17.39 10.13
C MET A 110 6.93 17.80 9.55
N PRO A 111 8.01 17.84 10.35
CA PRO A 111 9.36 17.96 9.80
C PRO A 111 9.66 16.79 8.86
N LEU A 112 10.43 17.01 7.81
CA LEU A 112 10.88 15.98 6.89
C LEU A 112 12.39 15.79 6.99
N PRO A 113 12.92 14.56 6.91
CA PRO A 113 12.19 13.32 7.11
C PRO A 113 11.86 13.12 8.61
N SER A 114 10.75 12.44 8.91
CA SER A 114 10.39 12.06 10.29
C SER A 114 9.77 10.68 10.37
N TYR A 115 9.62 10.15 11.58
CA TYR A 115 8.89 8.91 11.85
C TYR A 115 7.53 9.22 12.45
N ALA A 116 6.51 8.49 11.99
CA ALA A 116 5.17 8.51 12.57
C ALA A 116 4.67 7.08 12.80
N ARG A 117 4.00 6.85 13.93
CA ARG A 117 3.22 5.64 14.15
C ARG A 117 1.83 5.83 13.59
N LEU A 118 1.39 4.88 12.78
CA LEU A 118 0.03 4.77 12.30
C LEU A 118 -0.60 3.56 12.93
N THR A 119 -1.82 3.72 13.46
CA THR A 119 -2.66 2.62 13.94
C THR A 119 -4.00 2.71 13.24
N ASN A 120 -4.35 1.70 12.45
CA ASN A 120 -5.69 1.57 11.89
C ASN A 120 -6.67 1.24 13.03
N THR A 121 -7.63 2.15 13.26
CA THR A 121 -8.53 2.06 14.41
C THR A 121 -9.61 0.99 14.23
N GLN A 122 -9.74 0.41 13.03
CA GLN A 122 -10.75 -0.61 12.73
C GLN A 122 -10.28 -2.02 13.07
N ASN A 123 -9.02 -2.35 12.79
CA ASN A 123 -8.43 -3.68 13.01
C ASN A 123 -7.32 -3.69 14.08
N GLY A 124 -6.89 -2.53 14.58
CA GLY A 124 -5.80 -2.41 15.54
C GLY A 124 -4.40 -2.53 14.94
N TYR A 125 -4.28 -2.73 13.62
CA TYR A 125 -2.98 -2.93 12.98
C TYR A 125 -2.18 -1.64 13.05
N SER A 126 -0.89 -1.75 13.32
CA SER A 126 -0.03 -0.57 13.44
C SER A 126 1.35 -0.77 12.86
N MET A 127 1.97 0.33 12.45
CA MET A 127 3.28 0.36 11.81
C MET A 127 3.93 1.73 12.01
N ILE A 128 5.26 1.77 12.01
CA ILE A 128 6.01 3.03 11.89
C ILE A 128 6.31 3.31 10.42
N VAL A 129 6.10 4.55 10.00
CA VAL A 129 6.34 5.01 8.63
C VAL A 129 7.32 6.18 8.61
N ARG A 130 8.05 6.30 7.51
CA ARG A 130 8.88 7.46 7.17
C ARG A 130 8.04 8.54 6.50
N VAL A 131 7.94 9.70 7.12
CA VAL A 131 7.28 10.88 6.55
C VAL A 131 8.32 11.70 5.80
N ASN A 132 8.30 11.64 4.48
CA ASN A 132 9.26 12.31 3.59
C ASN A 132 8.61 13.23 2.54
N ASP A 133 7.28 13.33 2.54
CA ASP A 133 6.56 14.15 1.57
C ASP A 133 5.51 15.08 2.21
N ARG A 134 4.97 16.01 1.41
CA ARG A 134 3.94 16.98 1.80
C ARG A 134 2.57 16.62 1.24
N GLY A 135 1.52 17.05 1.94
CA GLY A 135 0.13 16.68 1.67
C GLY A 135 -0.40 15.72 2.74
N PRO A 136 -1.65 15.26 2.66
CA PRO A 136 -2.67 15.56 1.65
C PRO A 136 -3.27 16.96 1.75
N TYR A 137 -3.83 17.42 0.63
CA TYR A 137 -4.57 18.70 0.52
C TYR A 137 -6.05 18.52 0.17
N HIS A 138 -6.55 17.28 0.20
CA HIS A 138 -7.93 16.92 -0.14
C HIS A 138 -8.64 16.14 0.97
N GLY A 139 -9.97 16.19 0.98
CA GLY A 139 -10.81 15.19 1.64
C GLY A 139 -10.67 15.10 3.16
N HIS A 140 -10.22 16.17 3.82
CA HIS A 140 -9.97 16.22 5.27
C HIS A 140 -9.09 15.07 5.79
N ARG A 141 -8.23 14.53 4.93
CA ARG A 141 -7.27 13.48 5.30
C ARG A 141 -6.13 14.06 6.12
N VAL A 142 -5.64 13.27 7.06
CA VAL A 142 -4.51 13.66 7.92
C VAL A 142 -3.18 13.27 7.31
N MET A 143 -3.15 12.22 6.49
CA MET A 143 -1.94 11.64 5.92
C MET A 143 -2.30 10.89 4.63
N ASP A 144 -1.35 10.82 3.70
CA ASP A 144 -1.40 9.88 2.58
C ASP A 144 -0.15 8.97 2.70
N VAL A 145 -0.29 7.67 2.43
CA VAL A 145 0.79 6.69 2.63
C VAL A 145 1.15 5.96 1.32
N SER A 146 2.25 5.23 1.32
CA SER A 146 2.58 4.33 0.22
C SER A 146 1.59 3.17 0.12
N GLN A 147 1.58 2.52 -1.05
CA GLN A 147 0.81 1.30 -1.23
C GLN A 147 1.18 0.21 -0.22
N ARG A 148 2.48 0.00 0.05
CA ARG A 148 2.93 -1.01 1.00
C ARG A 148 2.31 -0.79 2.39
N VAL A 149 2.28 0.44 2.88
CA VAL A 149 1.66 0.74 4.19
C VAL A 149 0.16 0.41 4.18
N ALA A 150 -0.54 0.68 3.07
CA ALA A 150 -1.95 0.35 2.95
C ALA A 150 -2.21 -1.16 2.92
N GLU A 151 -1.29 -1.95 2.36
CA GLU A 151 -1.33 -3.41 2.38
C GLU A 151 -1.11 -3.94 3.81
N GLU A 152 -0.06 -3.47 4.49
CA GLU A 152 0.29 -3.91 5.85
C GLU A 152 -0.76 -3.54 6.90
N LEU A 153 -1.43 -2.39 6.75
CA LEU A 153 -2.50 -1.96 7.66
C LEU A 153 -3.90 -2.42 7.21
N ASP A 154 -3.97 -3.29 6.20
CA ASP A 154 -5.17 -3.92 5.62
C ASP A 154 -6.28 -2.92 5.25
N PHE A 155 -5.93 -1.89 4.49
CA PHE A 155 -6.92 -0.99 3.89
C PHE A 155 -6.69 -0.70 2.41
N HIS A 156 -5.69 -1.32 1.78
CA HIS A 156 -5.36 -1.14 0.37
C HIS A 156 -6.59 -1.30 -0.54
N ARG A 157 -7.36 -2.40 -0.39
CA ARG A 157 -8.58 -2.66 -1.18
C ARG A 157 -9.70 -1.63 -0.92
N VAL A 158 -9.80 -1.15 0.32
CA VAL A 158 -10.81 -0.15 0.73
C VAL A 158 -10.43 1.26 0.28
N GLY A 159 -9.13 1.53 0.09
CA GLY A 159 -8.58 2.80 -0.38
C GLY A 159 -8.32 3.82 0.73
N THR A 160 -9.10 3.79 1.80
CA THR A 160 -8.95 4.69 2.95
C THR A 160 -9.22 3.98 4.26
N ALA A 161 -8.60 4.43 5.33
CA ALA A 161 -8.89 3.97 6.69
C ALA A 161 -8.97 5.15 7.67
N ARG A 162 -9.62 4.93 8.80
CA ARG A 162 -9.48 5.83 9.95
C ARG A 162 -8.28 5.36 10.77
N VAL A 163 -7.32 6.26 10.97
CA VAL A 163 -6.07 5.97 11.68
C VAL A 163 -5.83 6.95 12.81
N LYS A 164 -5.16 6.48 13.84
CA LYS A 164 -4.46 7.30 14.82
C LYS A 164 -3.03 7.51 14.33
N VAL A 165 -2.60 8.76 14.25
CA VAL A 165 -1.26 9.17 13.82
C VAL A 165 -0.54 9.81 15.00
N GLU A 166 0.67 9.36 15.28
CA GLU A 166 1.54 9.88 16.34
C GLU A 166 2.93 10.16 15.79
N TRP A 167 3.41 11.40 15.89
CA TRP A 167 4.80 11.73 15.57
C TRP A 167 5.74 11.15 16.62
N ILE A 168 6.77 10.44 16.15
CA ILE A 168 7.74 9.76 17.00
C ILE A 168 9.03 10.57 17.13
N GLY A 169 9.50 11.15 16.03
CA GLY A 169 10.77 11.88 16.00
C GLY A 169 11.25 12.18 14.59
N ARG A 170 12.41 12.81 14.47
CA ARG A 170 13.11 12.98 13.18
C ARG A 170 13.65 11.63 12.71
N ALA A 171 13.69 11.43 11.39
CA ALA A 171 14.31 10.26 10.79
C ALA A 171 15.72 10.61 10.28
N ASP A 172 16.55 9.59 10.08
CA ASP A 172 17.88 9.78 9.49
C ASP A 172 17.73 10.24 8.03
N ILE A 173 18.53 11.21 7.61
CA ILE A 173 18.53 11.76 6.26
C ILE A 173 19.06 10.77 5.22
N ASN A 174 19.92 9.84 5.66
CA ASN A 174 20.59 8.87 4.80
C ASN A 174 19.71 7.65 4.50
N GLY A 175 18.52 7.54 5.10
CA GLY A 175 17.66 6.37 4.95
C GLY A 175 18.24 5.13 5.65
N GLY A 176 18.12 3.95 5.04
CA GLY A 176 18.54 2.67 5.62
C GLY A 176 17.54 2.11 6.63
N ASP A 177 16.33 2.65 6.66
CA ASP A 177 15.28 2.34 7.63
C ASP A 177 14.23 1.37 7.07
N LYS A 178 14.26 1.05 5.77
CA LYS A 178 13.20 0.26 5.11
C LYS A 178 12.91 -1.07 5.80
N ALA A 179 13.94 -1.87 6.06
CA ALA A 179 13.79 -3.17 6.73
C ALA A 179 13.29 -3.03 8.18
N MET A 180 13.78 -2.03 8.90
CA MET A 180 13.34 -1.73 10.27
C MET A 180 11.87 -1.33 10.31
N LEU A 181 11.43 -0.48 9.39
CA LEU A 181 10.04 -0.02 9.33
C LEU A 181 9.10 -1.17 8.98
N LEU A 182 9.47 -2.04 8.02
CA LEU A 182 8.70 -3.25 7.72
C LEU A 182 8.63 -4.22 8.91
N ALA A 183 9.72 -4.38 9.67
CA ALA A 183 9.72 -5.21 10.89
C ALA A 183 8.86 -4.61 12.04
N SER A 184 8.44 -3.35 11.94
CA SER A 184 7.64 -2.67 12.96
C SER A 184 6.14 -3.00 12.89
N VAL A 185 5.67 -3.72 11.86
CA VAL A 185 4.24 -4.07 11.72
C VAL A 185 3.77 -4.89 12.92
N ARG A 186 2.60 -4.51 13.46
CA ARG A 186 1.90 -5.22 14.53
C ARG A 186 0.46 -5.46 14.12
N THR A 187 0.01 -6.70 14.23
CA THR A 187 -1.35 -7.15 13.92
C THR A 187 -2.10 -7.67 15.15
N ASP A 188 -1.42 -7.73 16.30
CA ASP A 188 -1.93 -8.19 17.60
C ASP A 188 -2.63 -7.06 18.41
N GLY A 189 -2.75 -5.87 17.82
CA GLY A 189 -3.31 -4.68 18.48
C GLY A 189 -2.32 -3.92 19.36
N SER A 190 -1.08 -4.42 19.53
CA SER A 190 -0.02 -3.68 20.22
C SER A 190 0.46 -2.50 19.35
N PRO A 191 0.83 -1.35 19.96
CA PRO A 191 1.40 -0.24 19.22
C PRO A 191 2.79 -0.57 18.67
N ALA A 192 3.00 -0.35 17.38
CA ALA A 192 4.32 -0.40 16.76
C ALA A 192 5.30 0.54 17.48
N SER A 193 6.56 0.12 17.57
CA SER A 193 7.63 0.89 18.18
C SER A 193 8.90 0.75 17.36
N LEU A 194 9.69 1.82 17.34
CA LEU A 194 11.05 1.75 16.82
C LEU A 194 11.96 1.12 17.88
N PRO A 195 12.96 0.34 17.46
CA PRO A 195 14.01 -0.06 18.38
C PRO A 195 14.72 1.18 18.93
N PRO A 196 15.11 1.19 20.22
CA PRO A 196 15.88 2.29 20.78
C PRO A 196 17.17 2.48 19.98
N HIS A 197 17.48 3.72 19.64
CA HIS A 197 18.64 4.08 18.82
C HIS A 197 19.92 3.53 19.47
N GLY A 198 20.60 2.60 18.79
CA GLY A 198 21.89 2.04 19.23
C GLY A 198 22.03 0.51 19.23
N GLY A 199 20.97 -0.26 18.93
CA GLY A 199 21.05 -1.72 18.82
C GLY A 199 21.38 -2.21 17.39
N PRO A 200 22.28 -3.18 17.20
CA PRO A 200 22.54 -3.75 15.87
C PRO A 200 21.30 -4.46 15.31
N LEU A 201 20.99 -4.22 14.03
CA LEU A 201 19.84 -4.78 13.29
C LEU A 201 19.74 -6.31 13.38
N THR A 202 20.86 -6.99 13.57
CA THR A 202 20.97 -8.46 13.68
C THR A 202 20.18 -9.02 14.86
N GLN A 203 20.21 -8.35 16.02
CA GLN A 203 19.50 -8.81 17.22
C GLN A 203 17.96 -8.72 17.07
N PHE A 204 17.46 -7.83 16.20
CA PHE A 204 16.03 -7.70 15.98
C PHE A 204 15.51 -8.70 14.95
N ALA A 205 16.29 -9.03 13.92
CA ALA A 205 15.97 -10.15 13.04
C ALA A 205 15.95 -11.47 13.83
N GLU A 206 16.86 -11.63 14.78
CA GLU A 206 16.91 -12.78 15.69
C GLU A 206 15.71 -12.80 16.63
N ARG A 207 15.36 -11.68 17.28
CA ARG A 207 14.17 -11.60 18.15
C ARG A 207 12.85 -11.77 17.40
N ALA A 208 12.74 -11.28 16.16
CA ALA A 208 11.58 -11.52 15.31
C ALA A 208 11.47 -13.00 14.95
N ARG A 209 12.59 -13.68 14.66
CA ARG A 209 12.64 -15.14 14.46
C ARG A 209 12.27 -15.89 15.72
N GLU A 210 12.81 -15.52 16.89
CA GLU A 210 12.46 -16.12 18.18
C GLU A 210 10.97 -15.95 18.50
N SER A 211 10.38 -14.79 18.19
CA SER A 211 8.94 -14.54 18.42
C SER A 211 8.07 -15.42 17.51
N VAL A 212 8.49 -15.65 16.26
CA VAL A 212 7.80 -16.57 15.34
C VAL A 212 7.98 -18.01 15.79
N VAL A 213 9.18 -18.42 16.22
CA VAL A 213 9.43 -19.77 16.74
C VAL A 213 8.61 -20.04 18.00
N ALA A 214 8.59 -19.11 18.96
CA ALA A 214 7.77 -19.24 20.17
C ALA A 214 6.26 -19.34 19.86
N ALA A 215 5.77 -18.61 18.86
CA ALA A 215 4.37 -18.71 18.42
C ALA A 215 4.06 -20.06 17.75
N VAL A 216 5.02 -20.65 17.03
CA VAL A 216 4.90 -21.99 16.43
C VAL A 216 4.93 -23.06 17.53
N GLU A 217 5.87 -22.98 18.47
CA GLU A 217 5.97 -23.92 19.60
C GLU A 217 4.72 -23.90 20.49
N GLN A 218 4.15 -22.72 20.76
CA GLN A 218 2.89 -22.60 21.48
C GLN A 218 1.71 -23.20 20.71
N GLY A 219 1.71 -23.11 19.38
CA GLY A 219 0.73 -23.77 18.52
C GLY A 219 0.87 -25.29 18.53
N GLU A 220 2.10 -25.80 18.56
CA GLU A 220 2.40 -27.23 18.62
C GLU A 220 2.11 -27.85 19.99
N ASP A 221 2.42 -27.15 21.09
CA ASP A 221 2.07 -27.59 22.45
C ASP A 221 0.56 -27.55 22.69
N HIS A 222 -0.15 -26.57 22.11
CA HIS A 222 -1.60 -26.57 22.12
C HIS A 222 -2.17 -27.80 21.40
N LEU A 223 -1.64 -28.13 20.21
CA LEU A 223 -2.04 -29.30 19.44
C LEU A 223 -1.71 -30.62 20.17
N ARG A 224 -0.53 -30.73 20.79
CA ARG A 224 -0.15 -31.89 21.63
C ARG A 224 -1.05 -32.04 22.85
N SER A 225 -1.41 -30.95 23.53
CA SER A 225 -2.33 -31.00 24.68
C SER A 225 -3.76 -31.42 24.30
N VAL A 226 -4.16 -31.20 23.05
CA VAL A 226 -5.45 -31.64 22.51
C VAL A 226 -5.40 -33.11 22.11
N VAL A 227 -4.27 -33.59 21.61
CA VAL A 227 -4.06 -35.01 21.23
C VAL A 227 -3.90 -35.93 22.45
N ASP A 228 -3.31 -35.47 23.56
CA ASP A 228 -3.16 -36.25 24.81
C ASP A 228 -4.46 -36.34 25.63
N ARG A 229 -5.51 -35.59 25.27
CA ARG A 229 -6.84 -35.69 25.88
C ARG A 229 -7.74 -36.67 25.11
N GLN A 230 -7.32 -37.93 25.06
CA GLN A 230 -8.23 -39.02 24.69
C GLN A 230 -8.92 -39.52 25.97
N PRO A 231 -10.27 -39.55 26.05
CA PRO A 231 -10.95 -40.05 27.23
C PRO A 231 -10.84 -41.59 27.29
N GLU A 232 -10.41 -42.12 28.42
CA GLU A 232 -10.55 -43.54 28.73
C GLU A 232 -12.03 -43.88 28.91
N ALA A 233 -12.59 -44.64 27.96
CA ALA A 233 -13.92 -45.24 28.08
C ALA A 233 -13.78 -46.75 28.29
N SER A 234 -14.20 -47.18 29.47
CA SER A 234 -14.23 -48.56 29.97
C SER A 234 -15.13 -49.47 29.13
N ALA A 235 -14.75 -50.75 29.09
CA ALA A 235 -15.37 -51.83 28.33
C ALA A 235 -16.75 -52.25 28.86
N ALA A 236 -17.69 -52.46 27.92
CA ALA A 236 -18.78 -53.44 28.03
C ALA A 236 -19.32 -53.75 26.61
N ALA A 237 -19.51 -55.03 26.31
CA ALA A 237 -20.20 -55.56 25.13
C ALA A 237 -20.98 -56.83 25.57
N PRO A 238 -21.88 -57.43 24.76
CA PRO A 238 -22.52 -56.98 23.51
C PRO A 238 -24.05 -57.19 23.50
N GLU A 239 -24.79 -56.52 22.60
CA GLU A 239 -26.02 -57.10 22.02
C GLU A 239 -26.08 -56.78 20.51
N GLU A 240 -26.49 -57.79 19.74
CA GLU A 240 -26.56 -57.86 18.29
C GLU A 240 -27.85 -57.20 17.78
N ASP A 241 -27.78 -56.33 16.76
CA ASP A 241 -28.92 -56.16 15.83
C ASP A 241 -28.54 -55.55 14.48
N GLU A 242 -29.17 -56.11 13.45
CA GLU A 242 -29.41 -55.76 12.05
C GLU A 242 -28.51 -54.80 11.23
N ALA A 243 -28.13 -55.30 10.05
CA ALA A 243 -27.51 -54.56 8.95
C ALA A 243 -28.50 -53.63 8.21
N PRO A 244 -28.00 -52.53 7.61
CA PRO A 244 -28.41 -52.26 6.23
C PRO A 244 -27.29 -51.79 5.28
N THR A 245 -27.33 -52.43 4.11
CA THR A 245 -26.87 -52.10 2.74
C THR A 245 -26.29 -50.71 2.43
N PRO A 246 -25.21 -50.60 1.62
CA PRO A 246 -24.67 -49.31 1.18
C PRO A 246 -25.40 -48.76 -0.07
N PRO A 247 -25.62 -47.42 -0.19
CA PRO A 247 -26.01 -46.85 -1.46
C PRO A 247 -24.80 -46.63 -2.39
N ARG A 248 -25.03 -47.01 -3.64
CA ARG A 248 -24.20 -46.85 -4.84
C ARG A 248 -23.63 -45.44 -5.02
N ARG A 249 -22.36 -45.35 -5.44
CA ARG A 249 -21.85 -44.23 -6.24
C ARG A 249 -22.47 -44.27 -7.64
N PRO A 250 -22.86 -43.15 -8.24
CA PRO A 250 -22.81 -42.98 -9.67
C PRO A 250 -21.51 -42.27 -10.07
N GLY A 251 -20.82 -42.88 -11.02
CA GLY A 251 -19.71 -42.28 -11.74
C GLY A 251 -20.14 -41.23 -12.77
N ALA A 252 -19.14 -40.44 -13.14
CA ALA A 252 -18.96 -39.63 -14.34
C ALA A 252 -20.02 -39.69 -15.45
N ALA A 253 -20.47 -38.50 -15.88
CA ALA A 253 -20.56 -38.16 -17.30
C ALA A 253 -20.65 -36.63 -17.52
N GLN A 254 -19.68 -36.13 -18.30
CA GLN A 254 -19.80 -35.16 -19.39
C GLN A 254 -20.09 -33.67 -19.11
N ALA A 255 -19.01 -32.90 -19.29
CA ALA A 255 -18.89 -31.67 -20.08
C ALA A 255 -20.15 -30.90 -20.48
N ALA A 256 -20.18 -29.62 -20.06
CA ALA A 256 -20.71 -28.52 -20.85
C ALA A 256 -19.99 -27.21 -20.48
N GLU A 257 -19.26 -26.69 -21.47
CA GLU A 257 -19.19 -25.26 -21.86
C GLU A 257 -18.68 -24.20 -20.85
N GLY A 258 -17.41 -23.83 -21.06
CA GLY A 258 -16.98 -22.44 -21.31
C GLY A 258 -17.44 -21.34 -20.36
N VAL A 259 -16.67 -21.09 -19.29
CA VAL A 259 -16.70 -19.81 -18.57
C VAL A 259 -15.58 -18.92 -19.13
N PRO A 260 -15.87 -17.74 -19.71
CA PRO A 260 -14.82 -16.84 -20.17
C PRO A 260 -14.03 -16.33 -18.95
N VAL A 261 -12.75 -16.68 -18.93
CA VAL A 261 -11.75 -16.16 -17.99
C VAL A 261 -11.43 -14.72 -18.42
N ASN A 262 -12.29 -13.79 -18.02
CA ASN A 262 -12.01 -12.36 -18.14
C ASN A 262 -12.65 -11.63 -16.95
N ALA A 263 -12.20 -11.98 -15.76
CA ALA A 263 -12.45 -11.15 -14.58
C ALA A 263 -11.57 -9.89 -14.71
N PRO A 264 -12.16 -8.68 -14.71
CA PRO A 264 -11.38 -7.45 -14.75
C PRO A 264 -10.41 -7.41 -13.56
N LEU A 265 -9.14 -7.16 -13.83
CA LEU A 265 -8.15 -6.88 -12.79
C LEU A 265 -8.69 -5.72 -11.91
N PRO A 266 -8.51 -5.79 -10.57
CA PRO A 266 -8.96 -4.72 -9.70
C PRO A 266 -8.27 -3.40 -10.10
N PRO A 267 -8.99 -2.26 -10.13
CA PRO A 267 -8.40 -0.99 -10.53
C PRO A 267 -7.31 -0.57 -9.54
N THR A 268 -6.16 -0.12 -10.05
CA THR A 268 -5.15 0.63 -9.28
C THR A 268 -5.80 1.93 -8.81
N ARG A 269 -6.14 2.03 -7.52
CA ARG A 269 -7.10 3.05 -7.12
C ARG A 269 -6.57 4.48 -7.29
N PRO A 270 -7.42 5.39 -7.79
CA PRO A 270 -7.01 6.65 -8.35
C PRO A 270 -7.33 7.80 -7.39
N PHE A 271 -6.65 8.94 -7.54
CA PHE A 271 -7.19 10.20 -7.06
C PHE A 271 -8.50 10.50 -7.81
N ALA A 272 -9.63 9.99 -7.30
CA ALA A 272 -10.95 10.42 -7.71
C ALA A 272 -11.91 10.27 -6.52
N LEU A 273 -12.16 11.39 -5.85
CA LEU A 273 -13.31 11.52 -4.96
C LEU A 273 -14.13 12.74 -5.38
N GLY A 274 -15.28 12.45 -5.98
CA GLY A 274 -16.53 13.21 -5.81
C GLY A 274 -16.73 14.47 -6.65
N ARG A 275 -17.26 14.32 -7.87
CA ARG A 275 -18.19 15.32 -8.41
C ARG A 275 -19.57 15.03 -7.80
N ALA A 276 -19.97 15.79 -6.80
CA ALA A 276 -21.38 15.82 -6.39
C ALA A 276 -22.20 16.53 -7.48
N PRO A 277 -23.43 16.07 -7.80
CA PRO A 277 -24.29 16.76 -8.74
C PRO A 277 -25.07 17.83 -7.99
N THR A 278 -24.82 19.11 -8.28
CA THR A 278 -25.74 20.18 -7.87
C THR A 278 -26.06 21.13 -9.02
N LYS A 279 -27.24 20.85 -9.59
CA LYS A 279 -28.27 21.73 -10.14
C LYS A 279 -27.83 22.85 -11.11
N ALA A 280 -28.37 22.74 -12.32
CA ALA A 280 -28.56 23.83 -13.25
C ALA A 280 -29.17 25.05 -12.52
N SER A 281 -28.45 26.17 -12.53
CA SER A 281 -29.03 27.48 -12.26
C SER A 281 -29.46 28.07 -13.60
N HIS A 282 -30.76 28.29 -13.73
CA HIS A 282 -31.37 28.96 -14.86
C HIS A 282 -30.77 30.36 -15.05
N HIS A 283 -30.34 30.64 -16.28
CA HIS A 283 -30.25 32.00 -16.78
C HIS A 283 -31.60 32.70 -16.61
N THR A 284 -31.64 33.75 -15.79
CA THR A 284 -32.65 34.81 -15.93
C THR A 284 -31.90 36.11 -16.21
N LYS A 285 -31.99 36.52 -17.47
CA LYS A 285 -31.67 37.86 -17.95
C LYS A 285 -32.60 38.84 -17.22
N LEU A 286 -32.07 39.83 -16.51
CA LEU A 286 -32.83 41.03 -16.16
C LEU A 286 -32.11 42.25 -16.73
N ALA A 287 -32.82 42.95 -17.59
CA ALA A 287 -32.43 44.22 -18.18
C ALA A 287 -32.87 45.39 -17.30
N GLN A 288 -32.29 46.57 -17.59
CA GLN A 288 -32.64 47.93 -17.13
C GLN A 288 -32.08 48.29 -15.74
N ARG A 289 -31.41 49.42 -15.52
CA ARG A 289 -31.42 50.75 -16.18
C ARG A 289 -30.02 51.32 -16.33
#